data_AF-A0A382RJ25-F1
#
_entry.id   AF-A0A382RJ25-F1
#
_cell.length_a   1.000
_cell.length_b   1.000
_cell.length_c   1.000
_cell.angle_alpha   90.00
_cell.angle_beta   90.00
_cell.angle_gamma   90.00
#
_symmetry.space_group_name_H-M   'P 1'
#
loop_
_entity.id
_entity.type
_entity.pdbx_description
1 polymer ?
#
loop_
_entity_poly.entity_id
_entity_poly.type
_entity_poly.pdbx_seq_one_letter_code
_entity_poly.pdbx_strand_id
1 'polypeptide(L)'
;TMSVINNTKELRKTFRYWANEVHKICPPLSPEEKSTVEKKIDKLSTFKWNVIEIAPNISFETYILNTWGNAFTESDVVVPSKTGYCSALNDHFAILCSGDLTYCCVDYNGNTKAGNVFENPITEIMNSQPVIDAVEGFNKLKVVHPYCQKCLGGSTWFKSVVNRVGSIVIWKYLKGFFYKKS
;
A
#
# COMPACT_ATOMS: atom_id res chain seq x y z
N THR A 1 7.90 -13.56 11.59
CA THR A 1 6.80 -14.19 10.81
C THR A 1 5.73 -13.15 10.56
N MET A 2 5.30 -12.95 9.31
CA MET A 2 4.22 -12.00 9.00
C MET A 2 2.91 -12.52 9.61
N SER A 3 2.28 -11.76 10.50
CA SER A 3 0.96 -12.09 11.05
C SER A 3 -0.11 -11.52 10.13
N VAL A 4 -0.94 -12.38 9.56
CA VAL A 4 -2.02 -11.96 8.65
C VAL A 4 -3.32 -11.87 9.45
N ILE A 5 -3.96 -10.69 9.41
CA ILE A 5 -5.30 -10.50 9.97
C ILE A 5 -6.29 -11.32 9.13
N ASN A 6 -6.83 -12.38 9.70
CA ASN A 6 -7.69 -13.33 8.98
C ASN A 6 -9.18 -13.24 9.34
N ASN A 7 -9.56 -12.40 10.31
CA ASN A 7 -10.96 -12.24 10.72
C ASN A 7 -11.25 -10.84 11.31
N THR A 8 -12.53 -10.46 11.28
CA THR A 8 -13.02 -9.14 11.73
C THR A 8 -12.68 -8.84 13.19
N LYS A 9 -12.65 -9.85 14.07
CA LYS A 9 -12.31 -9.64 15.49
C LYS A 9 -10.86 -9.20 15.64
N GLU A 10 -9.93 -9.89 14.98
CA GLU A 10 -8.51 -9.52 14.97
C GLU A 10 -8.30 -8.16 14.29
N LEU A 11 -8.98 -7.87 13.17
CA LEU A 11 -8.93 -6.56 12.51
C LEU A 11 -9.24 -5.42 13.49
N ARG A 12 -10.38 -5.53 14.18
CA ARG A 12 -10.82 -4.50 15.14
C ARG A 12 -9.87 -4.40 16.32
N LYS A 13 -9.38 -5.52 16.84
CA LYS A 13 -8.39 -5.54 17.93
C LYS A 13 -7.10 -4.82 17.53
N THR A 14 -6.56 -5.11 16.35
CA THR A 14 -5.37 -4.44 15.81
C THR A 14 -5.61 -2.94 15.63
N PHE A 15 -6.76 -2.56 15.07
CA PHE A 15 -7.10 -1.15 14.87
C PHE A 15 -7.22 -0.39 16.19
N ARG A 16 -7.88 -0.95 17.21
CA ARG A 16 -7.97 -0.33 18.54
C ARG A 16 -6.61 -0.17 19.19
N TYR A 17 -5.77 -1.20 19.12
CA TYR A 17 -4.43 -1.15 19.69
C TYR A 17 -3.64 0.02 19.11
N TRP A 18 -3.51 0.08 17.77
CA TRP A 18 -2.75 1.16 17.13
C TRP A 18 -3.40 2.53 17.27
N ALA A 19 -4.74 2.62 17.32
CA ALA A 19 -5.43 3.89 17.54
C ALA A 19 -5.07 4.46 18.91
N ASN A 20 -5.07 3.62 19.94
CA ASN A 20 -4.65 4.02 21.28
C ASN A 20 -3.17 4.44 21.33
N GLU A 21 -2.27 3.78 20.59
CA GLU A 21 -0.87 4.22 20.49
C GLU A 21 -0.73 5.59 19.82
N VAL A 22 -1.46 5.83 18.72
CA VAL A 22 -1.48 7.12 18.02
C VAL A 22 -2.01 8.23 18.95
N HIS A 23 -3.08 7.96 19.69
CA HIS A 23 -3.69 8.93 20.62
C HIS A 23 -2.80 9.33 21.81
N LYS A 24 -1.72 8.57 22.09
CA LYS A 24 -0.73 8.96 23.12
C LYS A 24 0.27 10.01 22.61
N ILE A 25 0.46 10.10 21.29
CA ILE A 25 1.54 10.87 20.66
C ILE A 25 0.99 12.08 19.92
N CYS A 26 -0.13 11.91 19.22
CA CYS A 26 -0.78 12.98 18.48
C CYS A 26 -1.49 13.97 19.41
N PRO A 27 -1.84 15.19 18.93
CA PRO A 27 -2.61 16.14 19.71
C PRO A 27 -3.81 15.49 20.41
N PRO A 28 -4.09 15.86 21.67
CA PRO A 28 -5.07 15.16 22.48
C PRO A 28 -6.47 15.30 21.86
N LEU A 29 -7.06 14.15 21.53
CA LEU A 29 -8.47 14.05 21.17
C LEU A 29 -9.35 14.11 22.42
N SER A 30 -10.51 14.74 22.29
CA SER A 30 -11.56 14.75 23.33
C SER A 30 -12.09 13.33 23.58
N PRO A 31 -12.69 13.06 24.75
CA PRO A 31 -13.36 11.78 25.02
C PRO A 31 -14.41 11.41 23.96
N GLU A 32 -15.15 12.41 23.45
CA GLU A 32 -16.17 12.25 22.41
C GLU A 32 -15.57 11.86 21.06
N GLU A 33 -14.44 12.48 20.70
CA GLU A 33 -13.70 12.14 19.48
C GLU A 33 -13.15 10.71 19.55
N LYS A 34 -12.55 10.32 20.69
CA LYS A 34 -12.08 8.94 20.92
C LYS A 34 -13.24 7.93 20.85
N SER A 35 -14.38 8.25 21.46
CA SER A 35 -15.59 7.42 21.37
C SER A 35 -16.09 7.27 19.93
N THR A 36 -15.95 8.33 19.12
CA THR A 36 -16.33 8.32 17.70
C THR A 36 -15.40 7.40 16.90
N VAL A 37 -14.08 7.42 17.17
CA VAL A 37 -13.11 6.50 16.55
C VAL A 37 -13.45 5.06 16.91
N GLU A 38 -13.72 4.75 18.18
CA GLU A 38 -14.10 3.39 18.61
C GLU A 38 -15.37 2.89 17.90
N LYS A 39 -16.40 3.73 17.79
CA LYS A 39 -17.64 3.40 17.06
C LYS A 39 -17.38 3.15 15.56
N LYS A 40 -16.39 3.82 14.95
CA LYS A 40 -15.97 3.53 13.57
C LYS A 40 -15.24 2.19 13.49
N ILE A 41 -14.37 1.88 14.44
CA ILE A 41 -13.66 0.60 14.53
C ILE A 41 -14.64 -0.58 14.67
N ASP A 42 -15.71 -0.43 15.45
CA ASP A 42 -16.75 -1.44 15.60
C ASP A 42 -17.47 -1.83 14.29
N LYS A 43 -17.39 -0.97 13.27
CA LYS A 43 -18.03 -1.20 11.97
C LYS A 43 -17.11 -1.84 10.94
N LEU A 44 -15.82 -2.01 11.23
CA LEU A 44 -14.85 -2.59 10.30
C LEU A 44 -15.19 -4.04 9.96
N SER A 45 -14.80 -4.47 8.76
CA SER A 45 -14.95 -5.84 8.25
C SER A 45 -13.72 -6.26 7.44
N THR A 46 -13.26 -7.50 7.61
CA THR A 46 -12.08 -8.03 6.88
C THR A 46 -12.28 -8.22 5.38
N PHE A 47 -13.50 -8.22 4.90
CA PHE A 47 -13.81 -8.46 3.48
C PHE A 47 -14.19 -7.17 2.74
N LYS A 48 -13.79 -6.01 3.28
CA LYS A 48 -14.05 -4.70 2.71
C LYS A 48 -12.79 -3.85 2.78
N TRP A 49 -12.70 -2.88 1.88
CA TRP A 49 -11.77 -1.78 2.05
C TRP A 49 -12.29 -0.90 3.19
N ASN A 50 -11.45 -0.67 4.20
CA ASN A 50 -11.79 0.20 5.32
C ASN A 50 -10.80 1.37 5.35
N VAL A 51 -11.31 2.58 5.48
CA VAL A 51 -10.52 3.79 5.74
C VAL A 51 -11.17 4.50 6.90
N ILE A 52 -10.43 4.71 7.98
CA ILE A 52 -10.92 5.48 9.13
C ILE A 52 -9.88 6.49 9.58
N GLU A 53 -10.30 7.73 9.77
CA GLU A 53 -9.47 8.74 10.42
C GLU A 53 -9.41 8.45 11.93
N ILE A 54 -8.19 8.34 12.45
CA ILE A 54 -7.88 8.01 13.85
C ILE A 54 -7.51 9.28 14.64
N ALA A 55 -6.84 10.22 13.98
CA ALA A 55 -6.45 11.53 14.49
C ALA A 55 -6.33 12.51 13.31
N PRO A 56 -6.27 13.83 13.53
CA PRO A 56 -6.16 14.79 12.44
C PRO A 56 -5.02 14.45 11.48
N ASN A 57 -5.35 14.26 10.19
CA ASN A 57 -4.42 13.88 9.12
C ASN A 57 -3.81 12.47 9.24
N ILE A 58 -4.33 11.61 10.11
CA ILE A 58 -3.86 10.23 10.29
C ILE A 58 -5.04 9.29 10.13
N SER A 59 -4.99 8.49 9.07
CA SER A 59 -5.98 7.46 8.79
C SER A 59 -5.36 6.08 8.83
N PHE A 60 -6.13 5.12 9.33
CA PHE A 60 -5.82 3.70 9.12
C PHE A 60 -6.61 3.18 7.94
N GLU A 61 -5.93 2.38 7.14
CA GLU A 61 -6.47 1.80 5.92
C GLU A 61 -6.20 0.29 5.91
N THR A 62 -7.22 -0.51 5.56
CA THR A 62 -7.06 -1.92 5.20
C THR A 62 -7.77 -2.23 3.92
N TYR A 63 -7.09 -2.83 2.96
CA TYR A 63 -7.67 -3.36 1.74
C TYR A 63 -7.40 -4.86 1.64
N ILE A 64 -8.21 -5.54 0.82
CA ILE A 64 -7.95 -6.92 0.44
C ILE A 64 -6.73 -6.91 -0.47
N LEU A 65 -5.67 -7.61 -0.06
CA LEU A 65 -4.49 -7.81 -0.88
C LEU A 65 -4.84 -8.78 -2.01
N ASN A 66 -5.28 -8.25 -3.15
CA ASN A 66 -5.46 -9.02 -4.38
C ASN A 66 -4.12 -9.17 -5.13
N THR A 67 -4.18 -9.82 -6.30
CA THR A 67 -3.16 -10.39 -7.23
C THR A 67 -1.80 -9.68 -7.47
N TRP A 68 -1.46 -8.62 -6.75
CA TRP A 68 -0.19 -7.89 -6.86
C TRP A 68 0.65 -8.08 -5.60
N GLY A 69 1.03 -9.34 -5.41
CA GLY A 69 1.93 -9.78 -4.35
C GLY A 69 2.86 -10.90 -4.81
N ASN A 70 3.06 -11.08 -6.12
CA ASN A 70 3.92 -12.14 -6.65
C ASN A 70 5.38 -11.95 -6.22
N ALA A 71 5.76 -10.75 -5.77
CA ALA A 71 7.08 -10.50 -5.21
C ALA A 71 7.27 -11.10 -3.79
N PHE A 72 6.20 -11.56 -3.14
CA PHE A 72 6.24 -12.23 -1.82
C PHE A 72 6.15 -13.74 -1.90
N THR A 73 5.89 -14.30 -3.09
CA THR A 73 5.81 -15.75 -3.21
C THR A 73 7.21 -16.33 -3.08
N GLU A 74 7.38 -17.30 -2.18
CA GLU A 74 8.64 -18.07 -2.05
C GLU A 74 8.95 -18.90 -3.30
N SER A 75 8.02 -18.96 -4.26
CA SER A 75 8.27 -19.58 -5.55
C SER A 75 9.10 -18.67 -6.44
N ASP A 76 10.28 -19.14 -6.85
CA ASP A 76 11.14 -18.47 -7.84
C ASP A 76 10.49 -18.39 -9.25
N VAL A 77 9.33 -19.00 -9.45
CA VAL A 77 8.63 -19.07 -10.73
C VAL A 77 7.69 -17.88 -10.87
N VAL A 78 8.26 -16.70 -11.10
CA VAL A 78 7.49 -15.49 -11.47
C VAL A 78 7.94 -15.04 -12.85
N VAL A 79 7.02 -15.06 -13.81
CA VAL A 79 7.21 -14.44 -15.13
C VAL A 79 7.03 -12.93 -14.97
N PRO A 80 8.11 -12.12 -15.03
CA PRO A 80 8.03 -10.69 -14.78
C PRO A 80 7.24 -9.98 -15.88
N SER A 81 6.61 -8.86 -15.53
CA SER A 81 5.95 -7.99 -16.50
C SER A 81 6.66 -6.66 -16.64
N LYS A 82 7.13 -6.33 -17.84
CA LYS A 82 7.75 -5.02 -18.18
C LYS A 82 6.73 -3.92 -18.47
N THR A 83 5.45 -4.23 -18.35
CA THR A 83 4.34 -3.38 -18.77
C THR A 83 3.17 -3.54 -17.83
N GLY A 84 2.41 -2.48 -17.60
CA GLY A 84 1.33 -2.47 -16.61
C GLY A 84 1.25 -1.12 -15.92
N TYR A 85 0.34 -1.01 -14.97
CA TYR A 85 0.12 0.23 -14.22
C TYR A 85 0.06 -0.04 -12.72
N CYS A 86 0.68 0.84 -11.94
CA CYS A 86 0.57 0.89 -10.49
C CYS A 86 0.49 2.37 -10.08
N SER A 87 -0.33 2.69 -9.09
CA SER A 87 -0.45 4.08 -8.59
C SER A 87 0.61 4.43 -7.53
N ALA A 88 1.44 3.47 -7.12
CA ALA A 88 2.61 3.70 -6.28
C ALA A 88 3.46 4.86 -6.82
N LEU A 89 3.99 5.67 -5.90
CA LEU A 89 4.70 6.96 -6.12
C LEU A 89 3.85 8.11 -6.71
N ASN A 90 2.68 7.83 -7.31
CA ASN A 90 1.77 8.87 -7.80
C ASN A 90 0.77 9.32 -6.72
N ASP A 91 0.13 8.39 -6.01
CA ASP A 91 -0.85 8.72 -4.95
C ASP A 91 -0.43 8.29 -3.55
N HIS A 92 0.61 7.46 -3.43
CA HIS A 92 1.17 7.06 -2.14
C HIS A 92 2.63 6.57 -2.29
N PHE A 93 3.35 6.57 -1.17
CA PHE A 93 4.60 5.86 -0.96
C PHE A 93 4.59 5.36 0.49
N ALA A 94 5.58 4.56 0.89
CA ALA A 94 5.70 4.11 2.28
C ALA A 94 7.01 4.57 2.90
N ILE A 95 6.99 4.81 4.21
CA ILE A 95 8.18 5.01 5.05
C ILE A 95 8.18 3.87 6.06
N LEU A 96 9.21 3.04 6.03
CA LEU A 96 9.38 1.94 6.97
C LEU A 96 9.85 2.47 8.34
N CYS A 97 9.76 1.65 9.38
CA CYS A 97 10.23 2.03 10.72
C CYS A 97 11.75 2.33 10.76
N SER A 98 12.51 1.84 9.79
CA SER A 98 13.93 2.19 9.58
C SER A 98 14.14 3.60 9.02
N GLY A 99 13.08 4.30 8.63
CA GLY A 99 13.14 5.55 7.87
C GLY A 99 13.26 5.36 6.36
N ASP A 100 13.37 4.12 5.88
CA ASP A 100 13.49 3.85 4.45
C ASP A 100 12.20 4.22 3.71
N LEU A 101 12.31 5.08 2.70
CA LEU A 101 11.23 5.40 1.79
C LEU A 101 11.18 4.34 0.69
N THR A 102 10.04 3.67 0.53
CA THR A 102 9.82 2.62 -0.47
C THR A 102 8.63 2.99 -1.36
N TYR A 103 8.52 2.34 -2.52
CA TYR A 103 7.56 2.76 -3.55
C TYR A 103 6.11 2.55 -3.11
N CYS A 104 5.82 1.53 -2.29
CA CYS A 104 4.47 1.25 -1.82
C CYS A 104 4.46 0.54 -0.46
N CYS A 105 3.33 0.62 0.24
CA CYS A 105 3.14 0.01 1.57
C CYS A 105 3.18 -1.53 1.57
N VAL A 106 3.06 -2.14 0.40
CA VAL A 106 3.12 -3.59 0.24
C VAL A 106 4.57 -4.10 0.35
N ASP A 107 5.58 -3.28 -0.02
CA ASP A 107 7.00 -3.63 0.06
C ASP A 107 7.57 -3.44 1.49
N TYR A 108 7.07 -4.24 2.43
CA TYR A 108 7.48 -4.19 3.84
C TYR A 108 8.95 -4.57 4.08
N ASN A 109 9.58 -5.26 3.11
CA ASN A 109 10.99 -5.64 3.14
C ASN A 109 11.93 -4.56 2.56
N GLY A 110 11.39 -3.48 1.97
CA GLY A 110 12.19 -2.38 1.45
C GLY A 110 12.99 -2.69 0.18
N ASN A 111 12.53 -3.62 -0.66
CA ASN A 111 13.20 -3.98 -1.92
C ASN A 111 13.21 -2.85 -2.95
N THR A 112 12.36 -1.84 -2.77
CA THR A 112 12.23 -0.63 -3.59
C THR A 112 12.73 0.61 -2.86
N LYS A 113 13.62 0.46 -1.86
CA LYS A 113 14.21 1.58 -1.11
C LYS A 113 14.74 2.65 -2.08
N ALA A 114 14.15 3.84 -1.99
CA ALA A 114 14.53 5.02 -2.76
C ALA A 114 15.51 5.93 -2.01
N GLY A 115 15.49 5.88 -0.68
CA GLY A 115 16.29 6.70 0.22
C GLY A 115 15.87 6.49 1.67
N ASN A 116 16.44 7.28 2.59
CA ASN A 116 16.08 7.25 4.00
C ASN A 116 15.74 8.67 4.50
N VAL A 117 14.57 8.84 5.14
CA VAL A 117 14.05 10.14 5.56
C VAL A 117 14.77 10.73 6.77
N PHE A 118 15.59 9.94 7.47
CA PHE A 118 16.48 10.44 8.51
C PHE A 118 17.75 11.06 7.95
N GLU A 119 18.09 10.76 6.68
CA GLU A 119 19.28 11.25 6.00
C GLU A 119 18.97 12.40 5.04
N ASN A 120 17.87 12.28 4.27
CA ASN A 120 17.52 13.22 3.21
C ASN A 120 16.05 13.67 3.31
N PRO A 121 15.72 14.92 2.94
CA PRO A 121 14.33 15.36 2.85
C PRO A 121 13.53 14.48 1.89
N ILE A 122 12.26 14.22 2.22
CA ILE A 122 11.35 13.45 1.36
C ILE A 122 11.30 14.02 -0.06
N THR A 123 11.29 15.35 -0.18
CA THR A 123 11.29 16.05 -1.48
C THR A 123 12.53 15.74 -2.31
N GLU A 124 13.69 15.54 -1.69
CA GLU A 124 14.91 15.18 -2.40
C GLU A 124 14.84 13.73 -2.89
N ILE A 125 14.44 12.79 -2.02
CA ILE A 125 14.28 11.38 -2.36
C ILE A 125 13.28 11.22 -3.52
N MET A 126 12.15 11.93 -3.46
CA MET A 126 11.10 11.88 -4.49
C MET A 126 11.52 12.49 -5.83
N ASN A 127 12.50 13.39 -5.84
CA ASN A 127 13.07 13.98 -7.06
C ASN A 127 14.33 13.24 -7.55
N SER A 128 14.66 12.09 -6.96
CA SER A 128 15.76 11.26 -7.47
C SER A 128 15.38 10.62 -8.81
N GLN A 129 16.36 10.47 -9.70
CA GLN A 129 16.14 9.92 -11.04
C GLN A 129 15.46 8.54 -11.03
N PRO A 130 15.82 7.58 -10.14
CA PRO A 130 15.14 6.28 -10.10
C PRO A 130 13.64 6.38 -9.78
N VAL A 131 13.24 7.32 -8.90
CA VAL A 131 11.83 7.56 -8.54
C VAL A 131 11.09 8.20 -9.71
N ILE A 132 11.69 9.22 -10.34
CA ILE A 132 11.12 9.89 -11.52
C ILE A 132 10.92 8.87 -12.65
N ASP A 133 11.92 8.03 -12.93
CA ASP A 133 11.85 6.99 -13.95
C ASP A 133 10.73 5.97 -13.67
N ALA A 134 10.52 5.61 -12.40
CA ALA A 134 9.45 4.71 -11.99
C ALA A 134 8.07 5.35 -12.19
N VAL A 135 7.89 6.60 -11.76
CA VAL A 135 6.64 7.37 -11.94
C VAL A 135 6.31 7.54 -13.41
N GLU A 136 7.25 8.04 -14.22
CA GLU A 136 7.08 8.18 -15.65
C GLU A 136 6.83 6.85 -16.35
N GLY A 137 7.53 5.81 -15.90
CA GLY A 137 7.35 4.44 -16.34
C GLY A 137 5.90 4.02 -16.20
N PHE A 138 5.36 4.06 -14.98
CA PHE A 138 3.96 3.66 -14.74
C PHE A 138 2.98 4.50 -15.54
N ASN A 139 3.20 5.82 -15.67
CA ASN A 139 2.37 6.71 -16.50
C ASN A 139 2.39 6.33 -17.99
N LYS A 140 3.52 5.81 -18.49
CA LYS A 140 3.69 5.28 -19.86
C LYS A 140 3.40 3.77 -19.96
N LEU A 141 2.76 3.18 -18.93
CA LEU A 141 2.45 1.75 -18.83
C LEU A 141 3.68 0.82 -18.89
N LYS A 142 4.86 1.32 -18.51
CA LYS A 142 6.15 0.64 -18.48
C LYS A 142 6.58 0.40 -17.03
N VAL A 143 6.88 -0.85 -16.68
CA VAL A 143 7.31 -1.20 -15.32
C VAL A 143 8.84 -1.23 -15.30
N VAL A 144 9.46 -0.18 -14.77
CA VAL A 144 10.93 0.00 -14.82
C VAL A 144 11.63 -0.82 -13.74
N HIS A 145 11.17 -0.73 -12.48
CA HIS A 145 11.86 -1.35 -11.34
C HIS A 145 11.71 -2.89 -11.33
N PRO A 146 12.79 -3.68 -11.19
CA PRO A 146 12.73 -5.15 -11.24
C PRO A 146 11.78 -5.77 -10.21
N TYR A 147 11.74 -5.24 -8.99
CA TYR A 147 10.82 -5.72 -7.96
C TYR A 147 9.35 -5.51 -8.36
N CYS A 148 9.04 -4.36 -8.98
CA CYS A 148 7.69 -4.09 -9.48
C CYS A 148 7.34 -4.97 -10.68
N GLN A 149 8.31 -5.32 -11.53
CA GLN A 149 8.11 -6.26 -12.63
C GLN A 149 7.75 -7.67 -12.11
N LYS A 150 8.37 -8.10 -11.00
CA LYS A 150 7.99 -9.32 -10.30
C LYS A 150 6.60 -9.18 -9.67
N CYS A 151 6.33 -8.10 -8.95
CA CYS A 151 5.06 -7.84 -8.28
C CYS A 151 3.85 -7.91 -9.24
N LEU A 152 3.94 -7.21 -10.38
CA LEU A 152 2.93 -7.20 -11.45
C LEU A 152 2.99 -8.43 -12.38
N GLY A 153 4.01 -9.27 -12.24
CA GLY A 153 4.18 -10.51 -13.01
C GLY A 153 3.16 -11.58 -12.65
N GLY A 154 3.44 -12.84 -12.96
CA GLY A 154 2.57 -13.94 -12.56
C GLY A 154 3.27 -15.29 -12.62
N SER A 155 2.68 -16.29 -11.96
CA SER A 155 3.29 -17.64 -11.87
C SER A 155 3.32 -18.40 -13.20
N THR A 156 2.61 -17.91 -14.21
CA THR A 156 2.67 -18.38 -15.60
C THR A 156 2.62 -17.18 -16.54
N TRP A 157 3.00 -17.39 -17.81
CA TRP A 157 2.89 -16.35 -18.83
C TRP A 157 1.45 -15.82 -18.96
N PHE A 158 0.46 -16.73 -19.00
CA PHE A 158 -0.95 -16.35 -19.07
C PHE A 158 -1.38 -15.49 -17.88
N LYS A 159 -1.01 -15.88 -16.65
CA LYS A 159 -1.29 -15.07 -15.45
C LYS A 159 -0.59 -13.71 -15.48
N SER A 160 0.65 -13.65 -15.96
CA SER A 160 1.39 -12.40 -16.12
C SER A 160 0.70 -11.44 -17.12
N VAL A 161 0.17 -11.97 -18.23
CA VAL A 161 -0.64 -11.21 -19.19
C VAL A 161 -1.95 -10.72 -18.55
N VAL A 162 -2.67 -11.59 -17.85
CA VAL A 162 -3.90 -11.23 -17.13
C VAL A 162 -3.64 -10.13 -16.10
N ASN A 163 -2.55 -10.24 -15.31
CA ASN A 163 -2.18 -9.25 -14.31
C ASN A 163 -1.79 -7.90 -14.93
N ARG A 164 -1.03 -7.92 -16.03
CA ARG A 164 -0.72 -6.71 -16.81
C ARG A 164 -2.00 -6.00 -17.26
N VAL A 165 -2.87 -6.70 -17.99
CA VAL A 165 -4.09 -6.11 -18.55
C VAL A 165 -5.03 -5.68 -17.44
N GLY A 166 -5.20 -6.52 -16.43
CA GLY A 166 -5.98 -6.24 -15.23
C GLY A 166 -5.51 -4.99 -14.51
N SER A 167 -4.20 -4.80 -14.33
CA SER A 167 -3.64 -3.59 -13.72
C SER A 167 -4.05 -2.33 -14.49
N ILE A 168 -3.98 -2.35 -15.82
CA ILE A 168 -4.35 -1.19 -16.65
C ILE A 168 -5.86 -0.94 -16.55
N VAL A 169 -6.67 -1.99 -16.69
CA VAL A 169 -8.13 -1.88 -16.74
C VAL A 169 -8.71 -1.47 -15.39
N ILE A 170 -8.28 -2.13 -14.30
CA ILE A 170 -8.76 -1.84 -12.94
C ILE A 170 -8.47 -0.39 -12.59
N TRP A 171 -7.23 0.08 -12.81
CA TRP A 171 -6.86 1.43 -12.42
C TRP A 171 -7.40 2.52 -13.35
N LYS A 172 -7.56 2.25 -14.66
CA LYS A 172 -8.07 3.25 -15.62
C LYS A 172 -9.60 3.35 -15.63
N TYR A 173 -10.31 2.25 -15.39
CA TYR A 173 -11.78 2.19 -15.58
C TYR A 173 -12.54 1.81 -14.31
N LEU A 174 -11.93 1.10 -13.37
CA LEU A 174 -12.63 0.57 -12.19
C LEU A 174 -12.14 1.15 -10.86
N LYS A 175 -11.16 2.08 -10.87
CA LYS A 175 -10.65 2.72 -9.64
C LYS A 175 -11.78 3.35 -8.85
N GLY A 176 -12.67 4.11 -9.49
CA GLY A 176 -13.83 4.72 -8.83
C GLY A 176 -14.91 3.74 -8.35
N PHE A 177 -14.88 2.48 -8.80
CA PHE A 177 -15.79 1.43 -8.36
C PHE A 177 -15.25 0.68 -7.14
N PHE A 178 -13.98 0.28 -7.19
CA PHE A 178 -13.32 -0.44 -6.09
C PHE A 178 -12.85 0.48 -4.97
N TYR A 179 -12.56 1.74 -5.30
CA TYR A 179 -11.98 2.71 -4.39
C TYR A 179 -12.91 3.91 -4.12
N LYS A 180 -14.22 3.68 -3.95
CA LYS A 180 -15.09 4.72 -3.38
C LYS A 180 -14.65 5.00 -1.94
N LYS A 181 -14.15 6.21 -1.69
CA LYS A 181 -14.03 6.76 -0.33
C LYS A 181 -15.45 6.75 0.27
N SER A 182 -15.66 5.94 1.28
CA SER A 182 -16.91 5.94 2.04
C SER A 182 -16.94 7.08 3.05
#